data_AF-A0AB37K6D6-F1
#
_entry.id   AF-A0AB37K6D6-F1
#
_cell.length_a   1.000
_cell.length_b   1.000
_cell.length_c   1.000
_cell.angle_alpha   90.00
_cell.angle_beta   90.00
_cell.angle_gamma   90.00
#
_symmetry.space_group_name_H-M   'P 1'
#
loop_
_entity.id
_entity.type
_entity.pdbx_description
1 polymer ?
#
loop_
_entity_poly.entity_id
_entity_poly.type
_entity_poly.pdbx_seq_one_letter_code
_entity_poly.pdbx_strand_id
1 'polypeptide(L)'
;GWIWDNPNAAETVEALVNILPFSKVKGLVKAAKLGRAAKPGRAAKLGKAKVSEDFAVASQARYTSQTAENIIAADRIGSGLKADTSHRAASFLSQEQLGAGRTFSITGGDGIQRTLLQTKGSLNGQSGIYEYILDSNNKVTHQRFIKGGEITGQPNQRVKTKVRNRGKK
;
A
#
# COMPACT_ATOMS: atom_id res chain seq x y z
N GLY A 1 -8.68 -17.59 38.41
CA GLY A 1 -9.37 -16.67 37.47
C GLY A 1 -8.33 -15.75 36.88
N TRP A 2 -8.26 -15.49 35.59
CA TRP A 2 -9.32 -15.45 34.58
C TRP A 2 -8.90 -16.16 33.30
N ILE A 3 -9.85 -16.91 32.73
CA ILE A 3 -9.80 -17.50 31.39
C ILE A 3 -10.29 -16.41 30.43
N TRP A 4 -9.55 -16.19 29.35
CA TRP A 4 -10.13 -15.65 28.13
C TRP A 4 -9.67 -16.54 26.98
N ASP A 5 -10.63 -17.32 26.49
CA ASP A 5 -10.52 -18.20 25.34
C ASP A 5 -10.36 -17.33 24.09
N ASN A 6 -9.36 -17.62 23.25
CA ASN A 6 -9.13 -16.95 21.97
C ASN A 6 -9.69 -17.85 20.86
N PRO A 7 -10.92 -17.65 20.36
CA PRO A 7 -11.57 -18.59 19.46
C PRO A 7 -11.13 -18.50 18.00
N ASN A 8 -9.96 -17.92 17.68
CA ASN A 8 -9.50 -17.80 16.29
C ASN A 8 -8.19 -18.54 16.00
N ALA A 9 -8.00 -19.67 16.66
CA ALA A 9 -6.93 -20.64 16.38
C ALA A 9 -7.53 -21.95 15.87
N ALA A 10 -8.21 -21.92 14.72
CA ALA A 10 -8.51 -23.11 13.94
C ALA A 10 -8.64 -22.78 12.45
N GLU A 11 -7.60 -23.17 11.72
CA GLU A 11 -7.65 -23.79 10.39
C GLU A 11 -8.00 -22.95 9.14
N THR A 12 -6.93 -22.71 8.37
CA THR A 12 -6.81 -23.11 6.96
C THR A 12 -7.75 -22.44 5.95
N VAL A 13 -7.23 -21.44 5.24
CA VAL A 13 -7.05 -21.57 3.79
C VAL A 13 -5.77 -20.86 3.37
N GLU A 14 -4.85 -21.62 2.79
CA GLU A 14 -3.81 -21.08 1.94
C GLU A 14 -4.47 -20.33 0.79
N ALA A 15 -4.66 -19.02 0.94
CA ALA A 15 -4.93 -18.15 -0.19
C ALA A 15 -3.59 -17.88 -0.87
N LEU A 16 -3.12 -18.88 -1.60
CA LEU A 16 -2.21 -18.69 -2.73
C LEU A 16 -2.95 -17.78 -3.72
N VAL A 17 -2.92 -16.47 -3.48
CA VAL A 17 -3.27 -15.47 -4.50
C VAL A 17 -2.13 -15.49 -5.49
N ASN A 18 -2.23 -16.48 -6.36
CA ASN A 18 -1.51 -16.55 -7.61
C ASN A 18 -2.03 -15.34 -8.40
N ILE A 19 -1.29 -14.23 -8.34
CA ILE A 19 -1.50 -13.08 -9.21
C ILE A 19 -1.18 -13.59 -10.61
N LEU A 20 -2.19 -14.13 -11.29
CA LEU A 20 -2.09 -14.41 -12.70
C LEU A 20 -1.74 -13.09 -13.40
N PRO A 21 -0.67 -13.04 -14.21
CA PRO A 21 -0.47 -11.91 -15.08
C PRO A 21 -1.71 -11.80 -15.97
N PHE A 22 -2.29 -10.59 -16.04
CA PHE A 22 -3.50 -10.23 -16.79
C PHE A 22 -3.36 -10.38 -18.33
N SER A 23 -2.61 -11.37 -18.80
CA SER A 23 -2.27 -11.57 -20.21
C SER A 23 -2.75 -12.91 -20.79
N LYS A 24 -3.57 -13.70 -20.09
CA LYS A 24 -4.08 -14.95 -20.70
C LYS A 24 -5.46 -15.42 -20.25
N VAL A 25 -6.46 -14.54 -20.26
CA VAL A 25 -7.87 -14.98 -20.29
C VAL A 25 -8.34 -14.98 -21.75
N LYS A 26 -7.84 -15.92 -22.54
CA LYS A 26 -8.41 -16.25 -23.85
C LYS A 26 -8.97 -17.66 -23.78
N GLY A 27 -10.29 -17.73 -23.56
CA GLY A 27 -11.09 -18.93 -23.75
C GLY A 27 -11.29 -19.75 -22.49
N LEU A 28 -12.41 -19.53 -21.80
CA LEU A 28 -13.15 -20.53 -21.02
C LEU A 28 -14.54 -19.93 -20.71
N VAL A 29 -15.43 -19.99 -21.69
CA VAL A 29 -16.87 -19.89 -21.44
C VAL A 29 -17.49 -21.09 -22.14
N LYS A 30 -17.82 -22.13 -21.37
CA LYS A 30 -18.71 -23.19 -21.85
C LYS A 30 -19.66 -23.61 -20.74
N ALA A 31 -20.93 -23.64 -21.14
CA ALA A 31 -22.10 -24.25 -20.51
C ALA A 31 -22.82 -23.48 -19.39
N ALA A 32 -23.77 -22.63 -19.80
CA ALA A 32 -25.09 -22.60 -19.19
C ALA A 32 -26.13 -22.50 -20.32
N LYS A 33 -26.89 -23.59 -20.52
CA LYS A 33 -27.95 -23.70 -21.52
C LYS A 33 -29.24 -23.23 -20.85
N LEU A 34 -29.69 -22.01 -21.16
CA LEU A 34 -31.07 -21.58 -20.96
C LEU A 34 -31.55 -20.89 -22.24
N GLY A 35 -32.80 -21.15 -22.59
CA GLY A 35 -33.33 -21.04 -23.94
C GLY A 35 -33.52 -19.64 -24.50
N ARG A 36 -33.98 -19.66 -25.77
CA ARG A 36 -34.38 -18.59 -26.68
C ARG A 36 -33.24 -17.87 -27.43
N ALA A 37 -33.29 -18.06 -28.76
CA ALA A 37 -32.45 -17.44 -29.75
C ALA A 37 -32.62 -15.91 -29.77
N ALA A 38 -31.52 -15.18 -29.59
CA ALA A 38 -31.41 -13.76 -29.90
C ALA A 38 -30.29 -13.57 -30.93
N LYS A 39 -30.61 -12.83 -31.99
CA LYS A 39 -29.76 -12.53 -33.16
C LYS A 39 -28.43 -11.86 -32.74
N PRO A 40 -27.32 -12.06 -33.47
CA PRO A 40 -26.03 -11.47 -33.13
C PRO A 40 -26.06 -9.98 -33.47
N GLY A 41 -26.13 -9.13 -32.46
CA GLY A 41 -26.14 -7.69 -32.64
C GLY A 41 -25.63 -6.97 -31.41
N ARG A 42 -24.46 -6.34 -31.57
CA ARG A 42 -23.81 -5.39 -30.66
C ARG A 42 -22.97 -6.01 -29.54
N ALA A 43 -21.65 -6.02 -29.76
CA ALA A 43 -20.67 -6.15 -28.69
C ALA A 43 -20.93 -5.05 -27.64
N ALA A 44 -21.41 -5.45 -26.46
CA ALA A 44 -21.52 -4.55 -25.33
C ALA A 44 -20.11 -4.08 -24.96
N LYS A 45 -19.87 -2.76 -25.04
CA LYS A 45 -18.69 -2.16 -24.43
C LYS A 45 -18.66 -2.61 -22.98
N LEU A 46 -17.56 -3.25 -22.56
CA LEU A 46 -17.26 -3.57 -21.17
C LEU A 46 -17.18 -2.23 -20.42
N GLY A 47 -18.32 -1.76 -19.91
CA GLY A 47 -18.39 -0.55 -19.12
C GLY A 47 -17.58 -0.74 -17.85
N LYS A 48 -16.80 0.26 -17.46
CA LYS A 48 -16.14 0.28 -16.16
C LYS A 48 -17.23 0.19 -15.09
N ALA A 49 -17.40 -0.97 -14.46
CA ALA A 49 -18.32 -1.12 -13.36
C ALA A 49 -17.89 -0.16 -12.25
N LYS A 50 -18.81 0.68 -11.77
CA LYS A 50 -18.54 1.62 -10.68
C LYS A 50 -18.43 0.79 -9.40
N VAL A 51 -17.21 0.62 -8.90
CA VAL A 51 -16.98 0.08 -7.56
C VAL A 51 -17.54 1.09 -6.56
N SER A 52 -18.24 0.62 -5.51
CA SER A 52 -18.71 1.52 -4.46
C SER A 52 -17.51 2.13 -3.73
N GLU A 53 -17.62 3.41 -3.37
CA GLU A 53 -16.54 4.11 -2.67
C GLU A 53 -16.20 3.39 -1.35
N ASP A 54 -17.21 2.91 -0.63
CA ASP A 54 -17.04 2.17 0.62
C ASP A 54 -16.21 0.89 0.43
N PHE A 55 -16.43 0.16 -0.67
CA PHE A 55 -15.64 -1.02 -0.97
C PHE A 55 -14.20 -0.64 -1.33
N ALA A 56 -14.01 0.42 -2.11
CA ALA A 56 -12.68 0.91 -2.46
C ALA A 56 -11.89 1.33 -1.20
N VAL A 57 -12.52 2.10 -0.31
CA VAL A 57 -11.93 2.54 0.98
C VAL A 57 -11.62 1.34 1.88
N ALA A 58 -12.57 0.41 2.05
CA ALA A 58 -12.35 -0.77 2.88
C ALA A 58 -11.27 -1.70 2.30
N SER A 59 -11.19 -1.84 0.98
CA SER A 59 -10.15 -2.64 0.32
C SER A 59 -8.76 -2.00 0.50
N GLN A 60 -8.66 -0.67 0.36
CA GLN A 60 -7.43 0.08 0.60
C GLN A 60 -6.98 -0.03 2.06
N ALA A 61 -7.90 0.10 3.02
CA ALA A 61 -7.59 -0.01 4.44
C ALA A 61 -7.00 -1.39 4.76
N ARG A 62 -7.64 -2.48 4.29
CA ARG A 62 -7.11 -3.85 4.45
C ARG A 62 -5.72 -4.00 3.83
N TYR A 63 -5.53 -3.48 2.62
CA TYR A 63 -4.22 -3.56 1.94
C TYR A 63 -3.14 -2.79 2.71
N THR A 64 -3.47 -1.63 3.28
CA THR A 64 -2.55 -0.86 4.11
C THR A 64 -2.25 -1.55 5.44
N SER A 65 -3.23 -2.17 6.10
CA SER A 65 -2.99 -3.00 7.29
C SER A 65 -2.03 -4.15 7.01
N GLN A 66 -2.23 -4.89 5.91
CA GLN A 66 -1.30 -5.97 5.53
C GLN A 66 0.10 -5.44 5.22
N THR A 67 0.19 -4.30 4.55
CA THR A 67 1.50 -3.68 4.24
C THR A 67 2.21 -3.23 5.52
N ALA A 68 1.48 -2.72 6.51
CA ALA A 68 2.03 -2.35 7.81
C ALA A 68 2.63 -3.54 8.53
N GLU A 69 1.93 -4.68 8.57
CA GLU A 69 2.46 -5.94 9.13
C GLU A 69 3.75 -6.36 8.43
N ASN A 70 3.76 -6.33 7.10
CA ASN A 70 4.93 -6.68 6.31
C ASN A 70 6.11 -5.75 6.63
N ILE A 71 5.90 -4.44 6.81
CA ILE A 71 6.97 -3.49 7.16
C ILE A 71 7.59 -3.78 8.52
N ILE A 72 6.77 -4.12 9.52
CA ILE A 72 7.28 -4.44 10.86
C ILE A 72 8.19 -5.67 10.80
N ALA A 73 7.75 -6.72 10.10
CA ALA A 73 8.45 -8.00 9.98
C ALA A 73 9.62 -8.02 8.98
N ALA A 74 9.65 -7.12 7.99
CA ALA A 74 10.59 -7.15 6.88
C ALA A 74 12.04 -6.85 7.28
N ASP A 75 13.02 -7.53 6.69
CA ASP A 75 14.41 -7.04 6.77
C ASP A 75 14.57 -5.73 5.98
N ARG A 76 15.51 -4.91 6.45
CA ARG A 76 15.83 -3.62 5.85
C ARG A 76 17.08 -3.79 5.00
N ILE A 77 17.07 -3.30 3.77
CA ILE A 77 18.20 -3.42 2.83
C ILE A 77 18.45 -2.09 2.11
N GLY A 78 19.61 -1.95 1.48
CA GLY A 78 19.94 -0.78 0.66
C GLY A 78 19.79 0.55 1.42
N SER A 79 18.98 1.47 0.89
CA SER A 79 18.76 2.78 1.54
C SER A 79 17.94 2.67 2.83
N GLY A 80 17.22 1.56 3.03
CA GLY A 80 16.50 1.26 4.26
C GLY A 80 17.40 1.11 5.49
N LEU A 81 18.72 0.96 5.32
CA LEU A 81 19.71 0.80 6.40
C LEU A 81 20.42 2.10 6.81
N LYS A 82 20.14 3.23 6.14
CA LYS A 82 20.80 4.50 6.45
C LYS A 82 20.54 4.93 7.89
N ALA A 83 21.60 5.41 8.55
CA ALA A 83 21.63 5.69 9.99
C ALA A 83 21.27 7.13 10.36
N ASP A 84 21.05 8.03 9.39
CA ASP A 84 20.62 9.39 9.71
C ASP A 84 19.24 9.39 10.38
N THR A 85 18.99 10.42 11.19
CA THR A 85 17.82 10.53 12.04
C THR A 85 16.51 10.34 11.26
N SER A 86 16.43 10.84 10.04
CA SER A 86 15.20 10.73 9.23
C SER A 86 14.92 9.31 8.77
N HIS A 87 15.95 8.52 8.43
CA HIS A 87 15.79 7.11 8.05
C HIS A 87 15.59 6.23 9.28
N ARG A 88 16.30 6.49 10.39
CA ARG A 88 16.14 5.72 11.63
C ARG A 88 14.79 5.92 12.30
N ALA A 89 14.24 7.14 12.28
CA ALA A 89 12.93 7.42 12.87
C ALA A 89 11.82 6.51 12.31
N ALA A 90 11.90 6.14 11.03
CA ALA A 90 10.95 5.23 10.39
C ALA A 90 10.99 3.79 10.96
N SER A 91 12.05 3.39 11.66
CA SER A 91 12.09 2.05 12.28
C SER A 91 11.23 1.93 13.55
N PHE A 92 10.68 3.03 14.07
CA PHE A 92 10.00 3.04 15.37
C PHE A 92 8.48 3.24 15.28
N LEU A 93 7.91 3.28 14.07
CA LEU A 93 6.46 3.36 13.94
C LEU A 93 5.83 2.02 14.31
N SER A 94 4.73 2.10 15.08
CA SER A 94 3.87 0.95 15.36
C SER A 94 3.06 0.54 14.14
N GLN A 95 2.56 -0.70 14.15
CA GLN A 95 1.67 -1.20 13.10
C GLN A 95 0.42 -0.30 12.94
N GLU A 96 -0.15 0.20 14.04
CA GLU A 96 -1.31 1.10 14.00
C GLU A 96 -0.99 2.43 13.29
N GLN A 97 0.16 3.04 13.59
CA GLN A 97 0.60 4.27 12.93
C GLN A 97 0.85 4.08 11.44
N LEU A 98 1.36 2.92 11.03
CA LEU A 98 1.52 2.56 9.63
C LEU A 98 0.17 2.28 8.96
N GLY A 99 -0.73 1.57 9.66
CA GLY A 99 -2.07 1.21 9.20
C GLY A 99 -2.97 2.41 8.92
N ALA A 100 -2.74 3.54 9.61
CA ALA A 100 -3.42 4.81 9.36
C ALA A 100 -2.98 5.53 8.05
N GLY A 101 -1.98 4.98 7.35
CA GLY A 101 -1.43 5.53 6.12
C GLY A 101 -2.25 5.20 4.86
N ARG A 102 -1.58 5.30 3.71
CA ARG A 102 -2.09 4.78 2.42
C ARG A 102 -0.97 4.04 1.70
N THR A 103 -1.37 2.96 1.03
CA THR A 103 -0.47 2.12 0.23
C THR A 103 -0.72 2.33 -1.26
N PHE A 104 0.35 2.41 -2.04
CA PHE A 104 0.34 2.60 -3.48
C PHE A 104 1.23 1.57 -4.17
N SER A 105 0.82 1.12 -5.35
CA SER A 105 1.71 0.44 -6.28
C SER A 105 2.50 1.49 -7.07
N ILE A 106 3.81 1.36 -7.10
CA ILE A 106 4.71 2.28 -7.81
C ILE A 106 5.65 1.51 -8.72
N THR A 107 6.14 2.16 -9.76
CA THR A 107 7.23 1.66 -10.61
C THR A 107 8.49 2.48 -10.30
N GLY A 108 9.58 1.80 -9.94
CA GLY A 108 10.86 2.45 -9.70
C GLY A 108 11.46 3.03 -10.98
N GLY A 109 12.50 3.85 -10.86
CA GLY A 109 13.26 4.36 -12.01
C GLY A 109 13.94 3.26 -12.84
N ASP A 110 14.03 2.05 -12.29
CA ASP A 110 14.51 0.81 -12.90
C ASP A 110 13.41 -0.03 -13.56
N GLY A 111 12.16 0.45 -13.59
CA GLY A 111 11.03 -0.26 -14.18
C GLY A 111 10.43 -1.37 -13.31
N ILE A 112 10.95 -1.58 -12.09
CA ILE A 112 10.47 -2.64 -11.19
C ILE A 112 9.29 -2.14 -10.35
N GLN A 113 8.21 -2.93 -10.30
CA GLN A 113 7.06 -2.66 -9.45
C GLN A 113 7.39 -2.88 -7.96
N ARG A 114 6.93 -1.96 -7.12
CA ARG A 114 7.15 -1.94 -5.68
C ARG A 114 5.92 -1.43 -4.94
N THR A 115 5.89 -1.67 -3.64
CA THR A 115 4.83 -1.18 -2.75
C THR A 115 5.35 0.03 -1.99
N LEU A 116 4.61 1.14 -2.05
CA LEU A 116 4.88 2.37 -1.31
C LEU A 116 3.84 2.53 -0.20
N LEU A 117 4.28 2.64 1.06
CA LEU A 117 3.41 3.11 2.15
C LEU A 117 3.82 4.51 2.56
N GLN A 118 2.84 5.41 2.66
CA GLN A 118 3.02 6.75 3.22
C GLN A 118 2.04 6.95 4.38
N THR A 119 2.53 7.39 5.54
CA THR A 119 1.71 7.72 6.70
C THR A 119 2.12 9.07 7.28
N LYS A 120 1.15 9.81 7.85
CA LYS A 120 1.42 11.10 8.49
C LYS A 120 2.11 10.90 9.84
N GLY A 121 2.94 11.86 10.22
CA GLY A 121 3.57 11.85 11.53
C GLY A 121 4.42 13.08 11.78
N SER A 122 5.23 13.02 12.83
CA SER A 122 6.18 14.08 13.16
C SER A 122 7.51 13.50 13.59
N LEU A 123 8.56 14.29 13.38
CA LEU A 123 9.90 14.04 13.90
C LEU A 123 10.44 15.35 14.47
N ASN A 124 10.89 15.34 15.73
CA ASN A 124 11.45 16.51 16.41
C ASN A 124 10.54 17.75 16.33
N GLY A 125 9.24 17.57 16.58
CA GLY A 125 8.24 18.65 16.55
C GLY A 125 7.87 19.16 15.15
N GLN A 126 8.36 18.53 14.08
CA GLN A 126 8.06 18.92 12.71
C GLN A 126 7.13 17.91 12.07
N SER A 127 5.98 18.37 11.56
CA SER A 127 5.04 17.53 10.83
C SER A 127 5.57 17.12 9.45
N GLY A 128 5.17 15.94 8.99
CA GLY A 128 5.53 15.43 7.69
C GLY A 128 4.89 14.06 7.42
N ILE A 129 5.55 13.25 6.62
CA ILE A 129 5.19 11.84 6.42
C ILE A 129 6.36 10.92 6.69
N TYR A 130 6.05 9.69 7.10
CA TYR A 130 6.96 8.55 6.98
C TYR A 130 6.63 7.80 5.71
N GLU A 131 7.66 7.32 5.03
CA GLU A 131 7.58 6.61 3.77
C GLU A 131 8.36 5.31 3.84
N TYR A 132 7.83 4.25 3.23
CA TYR A 132 8.47 2.93 3.10
C TYR A 132 8.28 2.40 1.68
N ILE A 133 9.31 1.78 1.13
CA ILE A 133 9.25 1.07 -0.16
C ILE A 133 9.65 -0.39 0.04
N LEU A 134 8.71 -1.30 -0.24
CA LEU A 134 8.94 -2.73 -0.23
C LEU A 134 9.20 -3.24 -1.66
N ASP A 135 10.17 -4.13 -1.80
CA ASP A 135 10.36 -4.90 -3.02
C ASP A 135 9.41 -6.11 -3.11
N SER A 136 9.51 -6.88 -4.19
CA SER A 136 8.72 -8.10 -4.42
C SER A 136 8.99 -9.21 -3.41
N ASN A 137 10.09 -9.13 -2.65
CA ASN A 137 10.48 -10.11 -1.64
C ASN A 137 10.10 -9.64 -0.22
N ASN A 138 9.24 -8.62 -0.10
CA ASN A 138 8.84 -7.99 1.16
C ASN A 138 10.04 -7.47 1.98
N LYS A 139 11.10 -6.97 1.33
CA LYS A 139 12.20 -6.27 2.03
C LYS A 139 12.01 -4.76 1.94
N VAL A 140 12.30 -4.05 3.03
CA VAL A 140 12.25 -2.58 3.05
C VAL A 140 13.53 -2.04 2.41
N THR A 141 13.41 -1.65 1.14
CA THR A 141 14.52 -1.11 0.33
C THR A 141 14.81 0.36 0.64
N HIS A 142 13.80 1.08 1.13
CA HIS A 142 13.87 2.49 1.50
C HIS A 142 12.88 2.80 2.61
N GLN A 143 13.29 3.64 3.55
CA GLN A 143 12.42 4.20 4.58
C GLN A 143 12.93 5.58 4.99
N ARG A 144 12.04 6.56 5.21
CA ARG A 144 12.44 7.86 5.79
C ARG A 144 11.27 8.71 6.24
N PHE A 145 11.56 9.64 7.14
CA PHE A 145 10.71 10.81 7.40
C PHE A 145 10.99 11.93 6.37
N ILE A 146 9.92 12.54 5.84
CA ILE A 146 9.97 13.70 4.96
C ILE A 146 9.24 14.87 5.64
N LYS A 147 10.02 15.83 6.14
CA LYS A 147 9.51 17.07 6.74
C LYS A 147 8.61 17.82 5.77
N GLY A 148 7.42 18.18 6.20
CA GLY A 148 6.43 18.91 5.39
C GLY A 148 5.89 18.11 4.21
N GLY A 149 6.18 16.80 4.15
CA GLY A 149 5.68 15.94 3.09
C GLY A 149 4.19 15.63 3.24
N GLU A 150 3.60 15.17 2.15
CA GLU A 150 2.19 14.80 2.08
C GLU A 150 2.00 13.40 1.52
N ILE A 151 0.83 12.80 1.72
CA ILE A 151 0.55 11.49 1.11
C ILE A 151 0.19 11.77 -0.35
N THR A 152 1.04 11.34 -1.27
CA THR A 152 0.92 11.66 -2.71
C THR A 152 1.00 10.43 -3.60
N GLY A 153 1.40 9.27 -3.05
CA GLY A 153 1.72 8.08 -3.84
C GLY A 153 2.99 8.22 -4.68
N GLN A 154 3.73 9.32 -4.55
CA GLN A 154 5.02 9.53 -5.18
C GLN A 154 6.12 9.43 -4.14
N PRO A 155 7.12 8.55 -4.34
CA PRO A 155 8.20 8.40 -3.39
C PRO A 155 9.15 9.60 -3.43
N ASN A 156 9.93 9.76 -2.38
CA ASN A 156 11.08 10.66 -2.34
C ASN A 156 10.78 12.15 -2.61
N GLN A 157 9.66 12.65 -2.08
CA GLN A 157 9.25 14.05 -2.25
C GLN A 157 10.35 15.07 -1.91
N ARG A 158 10.44 16.11 -2.74
CA ARG A 158 11.29 17.29 -2.55
C ARG A 158 10.42 18.46 -2.09
N VAL A 159 10.36 18.67 -0.78
CA VAL A 159 9.55 19.74 -0.19
C VAL A 159 10.35 21.04 -0.15
N LYS A 160 9.87 22.07 -0.85
CA LYS A 160 10.43 23.42 -0.74
C LYS A 160 9.94 24.06 0.55
N THR A 161 10.81 24.18 1.55
CA THR A 161 10.46 24.92 2.77
C THR A 161 10.43 26.41 2.43
N LYS A 162 9.25 27.04 2.47
CA LYS A 162 9.19 28.52 2.48
C LYS A 162 9.76 28.98 3.82
N VAL A 163 10.99 29.50 3.81
CA VAL A 163 11.52 30.25 4.96
C VAL A 163 10.62 31.49 5.10
N ARG A 164 9.69 31.48 6.05
CA ARG A 164 9.00 32.70 6.45
C ARG A 164 10.04 33.53 7.19
N ASN A 165 10.64 34.52 6.51
CA ASN A 165 11.33 35.61 7.18
C ASN A 165 10.30 36.29 8.10
N ARG A 166 10.26 35.89 9.37
CA ARG A 166 9.66 36.73 10.41
C ARG A 166 10.63 37.88 10.58
N GLY A 167 10.34 38.98 9.87
CA GLY A 167 11.04 40.23 10.05
C GLY A 167 11.10 40.57 11.53
N LYS A 168 12.30 40.86 12.01
CA LYS A 168 12.51 41.59 13.25
C LYS A 168 11.64 42.86 13.16
N LYS A 169 10.73 43.02 14.11
CA LYS A 169 10.22 44.33 14.52
C LYS A 169 10.88 44.65 15.85
#